data_AF-A0A0B0EE41-F1
#
_entry.id   AF-A0A0B0EE41-F1
#
_cell.length_a   1.000
_cell.length_b   1.000
_cell.length_c   1.000
_cell.angle_alpha   90.00
_cell.angle_beta   90.00
_cell.angle_gamma   90.00
#
_symmetry.space_group_name_H-M   'P 1'
#
loop_
_entity.id
_entity.type
_entity.pdbx_description
1 polymer ?
#
loop_
_entity_poly.entity_id
_entity_poly.type
_entity_poly.pdbx_seq_one_letter_code
_entity_poly.pdbx_strand_id
1 'polypeptide(L)'
;MNVLPIDYQRLLKGYYEAERLPRDFSPERIVPDFSFNVLNPMGLLYKPVVDDNFLENGGKKPIWPNDREFAVCLTHDVDLVSLYSLKEFTRARWKGVSGNKSALKRFKNILGMGMDRLRYKGIKDPLHCYEKWLNVEADMNAHSTFFFLAWCAKHYQATPDGLLLRIG
;
A
#
# COMPACT_ATOMS: atom_id res chain seq x y z
N MET A 1 30.69 -28.11 -4.87
CA MET A 1 29.31 -28.55 -4.55
C MET A 1 28.59 -28.69 -5.87
N ASN A 2 28.02 -29.87 -6.16
CA ASN A 2 27.17 -30.04 -7.34
C ASN A 2 25.88 -29.26 -7.09
N VAL A 3 25.77 -28.09 -7.69
CA VAL A 3 24.54 -27.30 -7.67
C VAL A 3 23.59 -28.00 -8.63
N LEU A 4 22.59 -28.71 -8.09
CA LEU A 4 21.49 -29.21 -8.91
C LEU A 4 20.81 -28.02 -9.59
N PRO A 5 20.47 -28.11 -10.88
CA PRO A 5 19.79 -27.02 -11.58
C PRO A 5 18.48 -26.67 -10.85
N ILE A 6 18.24 -25.37 -10.65
CA ILE A 6 17.02 -24.87 -10.02
C ILE A 6 15.85 -25.12 -10.97
N ASP A 7 14.78 -25.72 -10.46
CA ASP A 7 13.51 -25.77 -11.17
C ASP A 7 12.77 -24.42 -10.99
N TYR A 8 12.82 -23.58 -12.02
CA TYR A 8 12.21 -22.25 -11.98
C TYR A 8 10.68 -22.28 -11.85
N GLN A 9 10.01 -23.34 -12.30
CA GLN A 9 8.56 -23.48 -12.10
C GLN A 9 8.25 -23.75 -10.62
N ARG A 10 9.07 -24.54 -9.95
CA ARG A 10 8.93 -24.77 -8.50
C ARG A 10 9.27 -23.53 -7.69
N LEU A 11 10.29 -22.77 -8.10
CA LEU A 11 10.66 -21.50 -7.50
C LEU A 11 9.51 -20.48 -7.57
N LEU A 12 8.94 -20.27 -8.77
CA LEU A 12 7.82 -19.34 -8.96
C LEU A 12 6.56 -19.74 -8.18
N LYS A 13 6.37 -21.03 -7.91
CA LYS A 13 5.25 -21.55 -7.11
C LYS A 13 5.52 -21.54 -5.60
N GLY A 14 6.71 -21.08 -5.16
CA GLY A 14 7.06 -21.00 -3.75
C GLY A 14 7.33 -22.35 -3.07
N TYR A 15 7.58 -23.42 -3.85
CA TYR A 15 7.76 -24.75 -3.25
C TYR A 15 9.08 -24.88 -2.49
N TYR A 16 10.14 -24.19 -2.92
CA TYR A 16 11.42 -24.22 -2.21
C TYR A 16 11.32 -23.51 -0.86
N GLU A 17 10.61 -22.38 -0.80
CA GLU A 17 10.32 -21.66 0.41
C GLU A 17 9.51 -22.54 1.37
N ALA A 18 8.44 -23.16 0.89
CA ALA A 18 7.61 -24.06 1.69
C ALA A 18 8.39 -25.24 2.30
N GLU A 19 9.33 -25.82 1.56
CA GLU A 19 10.17 -26.95 2.02
C GLU A 19 11.25 -26.54 3.03
N ARG A 20 11.68 -25.27 3.00
CA ARG A 20 12.80 -24.77 3.82
C ARG A 20 12.36 -23.99 5.04
N LEU A 21 11.07 -23.64 5.13
CA LEU A 21 10.52 -22.98 6.31
C LEU A 21 10.66 -23.89 7.54
N PRO A 22 11.07 -23.35 8.70
CA PRO A 22 11.05 -24.08 9.96
C PRO A 22 9.64 -24.58 10.29
N ARG A 23 9.54 -25.78 10.88
CA ARG A 23 8.24 -26.36 11.26
C ARG A 23 7.53 -25.56 12.36
N ASP A 24 8.27 -24.77 13.11
CA ASP A 24 7.82 -23.87 14.16
C ASP A 24 7.61 -22.43 13.66
N PHE A 25 7.60 -22.20 12.34
CA PHE A 25 7.35 -20.88 11.77
C PHE A 25 5.96 -20.37 12.17
N SER A 26 5.90 -19.42 13.11
CA SER A 26 4.67 -18.73 13.49
C SER A 26 4.32 -17.70 12.41
N PRO A 27 3.04 -17.64 11.97
CA PRO A 27 2.53 -16.56 11.14
C PRO A 27 2.70 -15.16 11.74
N GLU A 28 3.08 -15.04 13.01
CA GLU A 28 3.35 -13.75 13.66
C GLU A 28 4.76 -13.22 13.33
N ARG A 29 5.66 -14.05 12.80
CA ARG A 29 6.97 -13.66 12.25
C ARG A 29 6.87 -13.31 10.76
N ILE A 30 5.99 -12.36 10.42
CA ILE A 30 5.60 -12.00 9.03
C ILE A 30 6.76 -11.39 8.20
N VAL A 31 7.92 -11.13 8.80
CA VAL A 31 9.07 -10.63 8.02
C VAL A 31 9.48 -11.73 7.04
N PRO A 32 9.47 -11.48 5.71
CA PRO A 32 9.99 -12.43 4.74
C PRO A 32 11.44 -12.73 5.09
N ASP A 33 11.67 -13.93 5.62
CA ASP A 33 13.01 -14.34 6.01
C ASP A 33 13.70 -14.91 4.77
N PHE A 34 14.37 -14.00 4.05
CA PHE A 34 15.17 -14.33 2.88
C PHE A 34 16.28 -15.33 3.18
N SER A 35 16.59 -15.60 4.46
CA SER A 35 17.55 -16.63 4.83
C SER A 35 17.14 -18.03 4.37
N PHE A 36 15.82 -18.31 4.28
CA PHE A 36 15.29 -19.61 3.82
C PHE A 36 15.10 -19.69 2.30
N ASN A 37 15.28 -18.58 1.56
CA ASN A 37 15.16 -18.59 0.11
C ASN A 37 16.26 -19.47 -0.52
N VAL A 38 15.91 -20.24 -1.56
CA VAL A 38 16.86 -21.16 -2.20
C VAL A 38 18.05 -20.48 -2.84
N LEU A 39 17.88 -19.25 -3.30
CA LEU A 39 18.90 -18.45 -3.97
C LEU A 39 19.90 -17.83 -2.99
N ASN A 40 19.52 -17.65 -1.73
CA ASN A 40 20.36 -17.01 -0.72
C ASN A 40 21.69 -17.75 -0.46
N PRO A 41 21.73 -19.05 -0.11
CA PRO A 41 22.99 -19.78 0.06
C PRO A 41 23.79 -19.94 -1.24
N MET A 42 23.19 -19.64 -2.38
CA MET A 42 23.83 -19.68 -3.70
C MET A 42 24.44 -18.32 -4.10
N GLY A 43 24.24 -17.27 -3.29
CA GLY A 43 24.68 -15.91 -3.61
C GLY A 43 23.90 -15.26 -4.76
N LEU A 44 22.71 -15.78 -5.08
CA LEU A 44 21.88 -15.37 -6.22
C LEU A 44 20.69 -14.51 -5.83
N LEU A 45 20.57 -14.10 -4.56
CA LEU A 45 19.41 -13.36 -4.05
C LEU A 45 19.12 -12.07 -4.82
N TYR A 46 20.17 -11.40 -5.31
CA TYR A 46 20.06 -10.13 -6.06
C TYR A 46 20.28 -10.32 -7.56
N LYS A 47 20.15 -11.55 -8.06
CA LYS A 47 20.24 -11.87 -9.49
C LYS A 47 18.86 -12.21 -10.04
N PRO A 48 18.45 -11.67 -11.20
CA PRO A 48 17.17 -11.95 -11.81
C PRO A 48 17.18 -13.31 -12.53
N VAL A 49 17.50 -14.39 -11.79
CA VAL A 49 17.78 -15.72 -12.36
C VAL A 49 16.62 -16.30 -13.16
N VAL A 50 15.38 -15.96 -12.79
CA VAL A 50 14.18 -16.40 -13.51
C VAL A 50 14.07 -15.66 -14.85
N ASP A 51 14.28 -14.35 -14.85
CA ASP A 51 14.25 -13.53 -16.06
C ASP A 51 15.37 -13.93 -17.02
N ASP A 52 16.59 -14.14 -16.50
CA ASP A 52 17.74 -14.60 -17.28
C ASP A 52 17.41 -15.95 -17.95
N ASN A 53 16.92 -16.93 -17.18
CA ASN A 53 16.49 -18.20 -17.74
C ASN A 53 15.35 -18.06 -18.76
N PHE A 54 14.38 -17.18 -18.53
CA PHE A 54 13.29 -16.93 -19.47
C PHE A 54 13.82 -16.40 -20.81
N LEU A 55 14.77 -15.46 -20.76
CA LEU A 55 15.39 -14.88 -21.97
C LEU A 55 16.29 -15.90 -22.69
N GLU A 56 17.06 -16.70 -21.97
CA GLU A 56 17.91 -17.76 -22.55
C GLU A 56 17.09 -18.83 -23.28
N ASN A 57 15.87 -19.11 -22.80
CA ASN A 57 14.95 -20.09 -23.41
C ASN A 57 14.03 -19.48 -24.50
N GLY A 58 14.42 -18.36 -25.11
CA GLY A 58 13.69 -17.74 -26.22
C GLY A 58 12.54 -16.82 -25.80
N GLY A 59 12.42 -16.50 -24.50
CA GLY A 59 11.58 -15.43 -24.02
C GLY A 59 11.99 -14.08 -24.58
N LYS A 60 11.05 -13.12 -24.62
CA LYS A 60 11.28 -11.78 -25.15
C LYS A 60 11.12 -10.75 -24.05
N LYS A 61 12.00 -9.75 -24.05
CA LYS A 61 11.83 -8.58 -23.19
C LYS A 61 10.52 -7.87 -23.50
N PRO A 62 9.85 -7.28 -22.50
CA PRO A 62 8.71 -6.42 -22.75
C PRO A 62 9.11 -5.23 -23.64
N ILE A 63 8.22 -4.84 -24.55
CA ILE A 63 8.38 -3.64 -25.36
C ILE A 63 7.61 -2.53 -24.66
N TRP A 64 8.33 -1.53 -24.16
CA TRP A 64 7.71 -0.39 -23.49
C TRP A 64 7.33 0.69 -24.51
N PRO A 65 6.27 1.48 -24.26
CA PRO A 65 5.90 2.59 -25.14
C PRO A 65 7.07 3.56 -25.35
N ASN A 66 7.19 4.11 -26.56
CA ASN A 66 8.26 5.05 -26.95
C ASN A 66 9.68 4.48 -26.81
N ASP A 67 9.86 3.17 -27.05
CA ASP A 67 11.16 2.48 -27.08
C ASP A 67 11.98 2.67 -25.79
N ARG A 68 11.30 2.79 -24.64
CA ARG A 68 11.97 2.90 -23.34
C ARG A 68 12.63 1.58 -22.95
N GLU A 69 13.76 1.65 -22.25
CA GLU A 69 14.51 0.46 -21.82
C GLU A 69 13.86 -0.26 -20.62
N PHE A 70 13.17 0.50 -19.77
CA PHE A 70 12.49 0.00 -18.58
C PHE A 70 11.25 0.83 -18.27
N ALA A 71 10.38 0.27 -17.42
CA ALA A 71 9.27 0.96 -16.81
C ALA A 71 9.47 1.00 -15.29
N VAL A 72 9.03 2.10 -14.67
CA VAL A 72 8.98 2.24 -13.21
C VAL A 72 7.51 2.28 -12.81
N CYS A 73 7.12 1.40 -11.89
CA CYS A 73 5.79 1.42 -11.30
C CYS A 73 5.90 1.96 -9.87
N LEU A 74 5.29 3.13 -9.62
CA LEU A 74 5.17 3.68 -8.28
C LEU A 74 3.84 3.24 -7.68
N THR A 75 3.88 2.55 -6.54
CA THR A 75 2.69 2.01 -5.89
C THR A 75 2.62 2.44 -4.44
N HIS A 76 1.42 2.81 -3.98
CA HIS A 76 1.16 3.19 -2.60
C HIS A 76 0.05 2.32 -2.01
N ASP A 77 0.37 1.54 -0.99
CA ASP A 77 -0.63 0.83 -0.19
C ASP A 77 -1.29 1.82 0.79
N VAL A 78 -2.62 1.91 0.73
CA VAL A 78 -3.41 2.86 1.52
C VAL A 78 -4.23 2.09 2.55
N ASP A 79 -3.65 1.95 3.74
CA ASP A 79 -4.24 1.26 4.90
C ASP A 79 -5.24 2.11 5.68
N LEU A 80 -5.10 3.44 5.63
CA LEU A 80 -5.95 4.37 6.35
C LEU A 80 -6.11 5.67 5.56
N VAL A 81 -7.36 6.07 5.36
CA VAL A 81 -7.69 7.38 4.79
C VAL A 81 -8.47 8.18 5.83
N SER A 82 -7.77 8.97 6.64
CA SER A 82 -8.38 10.08 7.38
C SER A 82 -8.68 11.24 6.44
N LEU A 83 -9.97 11.53 6.32
CA LEU A 83 -10.52 12.54 5.42
C LEU A 83 -10.40 13.97 5.93
N TYR A 84 -9.84 14.15 7.12
CA TYR A 84 -9.97 15.41 7.80
C TYR A 84 -8.65 15.83 8.39
N SER A 85 -8.09 16.89 7.81
CA SER A 85 -7.38 17.84 8.64
C SER A 85 -8.29 18.19 9.84
N LEU A 86 -7.73 18.38 11.04
CA LEU A 86 -8.48 18.77 12.24
C LEU A 86 -9.48 19.92 11.99
N LYS A 87 -9.19 20.78 11.00
CA LYS A 87 -10.03 21.91 10.57
C LYS A 87 -11.31 21.49 9.83
N GLU A 88 -11.28 20.43 9.04
CA GLU A 88 -12.45 20.01 8.25
C GLU A 88 -13.38 19.11 9.06
N PHE A 89 -12.81 18.28 9.95
CA PHE A 89 -13.58 17.51 10.94
C PHE A 89 -14.41 18.44 11.83
N THR A 90 -13.79 19.52 12.29
CA THR A 90 -14.46 20.53 13.11
C THR A 90 -15.55 21.26 12.33
N ARG A 91 -15.32 21.57 11.05
CA ARG A 91 -16.32 22.23 10.18
C ARG A 91 -17.53 21.34 9.86
N ALA A 92 -17.32 20.07 9.53
CA ALA A 92 -18.40 19.13 9.23
C ALA A 92 -19.31 18.88 10.46
N ARG A 93 -18.72 18.76 11.65
CA ARG A 93 -19.48 18.52 12.89
C ARG A 93 -20.17 19.76 13.43
N TRP A 94 -19.61 20.96 13.20
CA TRP A 94 -20.28 22.23 13.51
C TRP A 94 -21.57 22.40 12.72
N LYS A 95 -21.59 22.04 11.42
CA LYS A 95 -22.83 21.99 10.63
C LYS A 95 -23.88 21.04 11.23
N GLY A 96 -23.45 19.90 11.78
CA GLY A 96 -24.34 18.94 12.46
C GLY A 96 -24.88 19.40 13.83
N VAL A 97 -24.18 20.30 14.53
CA VAL A 97 -24.60 20.87 15.82
C VAL A 97 -25.58 22.04 15.63
N SER A 98 -25.42 22.80 14.54
CA SER A 98 -26.29 23.94 14.19
C SER A 98 -27.72 23.55 13.79
N GLY A 99 -27.96 22.27 13.45
CA GLY A 99 -29.26 21.79 12.97
C GLY A 99 -30.10 20.96 13.95
N ASN A 100 -29.63 20.66 15.18
CA ASN A 100 -30.23 19.61 16.03
C ASN A 100 -30.68 20.10 17.41
N LYS A 101 -31.95 19.83 17.77
CA LYS A 101 -32.64 20.32 18.99
C LYS A 101 -32.44 19.44 20.25
N SER A 102 -31.81 18.27 20.16
CA SER A 102 -31.66 17.35 21.30
C SER A 102 -30.35 17.55 22.08
N ALA A 103 -30.47 17.93 23.36
CA ALA A 103 -29.35 18.15 24.28
C ALA A 103 -28.49 16.89 24.52
N LEU A 104 -29.11 15.71 24.54
CA LEU A 104 -28.42 14.43 24.76
C LEU A 104 -27.46 14.08 23.61
N LYS A 105 -27.87 14.40 22.37
CA LYS A 105 -27.05 14.16 21.17
C LYS A 105 -25.93 15.19 21.04
N ARG A 106 -26.15 16.43 21.52
CA ARG A 106 -25.11 17.46 21.67
C ARG A 106 -24.05 17.04 22.68
N PHE A 107 -24.45 16.51 23.83
CA PHE A 107 -23.51 16.06 24.86
C PHE A 107 -22.64 14.87 24.38
N LYS A 108 -23.25 13.87 23.72
CA LYS A 108 -22.50 12.77 23.07
C LYS A 108 -21.50 13.27 22.01
N ASN A 109 -21.88 14.27 21.23
CA ASN A 109 -20.98 14.88 20.23
C ASN A 109 -19.81 15.66 20.87
N ILE A 110 -20.03 16.34 22.00
CA ILE A 110 -18.98 17.05 22.76
C ILE A 110 -18.03 16.04 23.43
N LEU A 111 -18.56 14.97 24.02
CA LEU A 111 -17.74 13.91 24.59
C LEU A 111 -16.89 13.22 23.51
N GLY A 112 -17.50 12.94 22.35
CA GLY A 112 -16.80 12.43 21.17
C GLY A 112 -15.70 13.40 20.69
N MET A 113 -15.94 14.72 20.69
CA MET A 113 -14.91 15.72 20.39
C MET A 113 -13.71 15.65 21.34
N GLY A 114 -13.93 15.42 22.64
CA GLY A 114 -12.86 15.27 23.62
C GLY A 114 -11.99 14.03 23.35
N MET A 115 -12.65 12.90 23.08
CA MET A 115 -11.98 11.63 22.77
C MET A 115 -11.25 11.66 21.43
N ASP A 116 -11.86 12.19 20.38
CA ASP A 116 -11.23 12.34 19.06
C ASP A 116 -10.02 13.29 19.18
N ARG A 117 -10.15 14.40 19.91
CA ARG A 117 -9.03 15.34 20.13
C ARG A 117 -7.89 14.71 20.92
N LEU A 118 -8.15 13.77 21.83
CA LEU A 118 -7.14 12.96 22.51
C LEU A 118 -6.50 11.94 21.56
N ARG A 119 -7.27 11.33 20.66
CA ARG A 119 -6.79 10.37 19.64
C ARG A 119 -5.92 11.04 18.56
N TYR A 120 -6.24 12.28 18.20
CA TYR A 120 -5.52 13.08 17.20
C TYR A 120 -4.42 13.99 17.81
N LYS A 121 -4.42 14.25 19.12
CA LYS A 121 -3.31 14.93 19.83
C LYS A 121 -2.14 13.95 19.99
N GLY A 122 -1.39 13.75 18.93
CA GLY A 122 -0.16 12.93 18.96
C GLY A 122 0.25 12.43 17.60
N ILE A 123 -0.72 12.30 16.69
CA ILE A 123 -0.48 11.83 15.33
C ILE A 123 -0.30 13.05 14.43
N LYS A 124 0.87 13.70 14.54
CA LYS A 124 1.44 14.38 13.37
C LYS A 124 1.99 13.25 12.51
N ASP A 125 1.13 12.53 11.80
CA ASP A 125 1.61 11.58 10.82
C ASP A 125 1.88 12.35 9.53
N PRO A 126 3.15 12.66 9.19
CA PRO A 126 3.48 13.34 7.95
C PRO A 126 3.11 12.50 6.71
N LEU A 127 2.83 11.20 6.89
CA LEU A 127 2.49 10.26 5.82
C LEU A 127 1.03 10.34 5.39
N HIS A 128 0.19 11.06 6.13
CA HIS A 128 -1.23 11.16 5.84
C HIS A 128 -1.57 12.14 4.69
N CYS A 129 -0.62 12.97 4.26
CA CYS A 129 -0.85 13.98 3.22
C CYS A 129 -0.54 13.42 1.83
N TYR A 130 -1.43 12.59 1.28
CA TYR A 130 -1.32 12.09 -0.10
C TYR A 130 -1.23 13.24 -1.12
N GLU A 131 -1.77 14.41 -0.80
CA GLU A 131 -1.67 15.62 -1.64
C GLU A 131 -0.23 16.07 -1.86
N LYS A 132 0.67 15.86 -0.89
CA LYS A 132 2.10 16.18 -1.08
C LYS A 132 2.76 15.26 -2.09
N TRP A 133 2.40 13.98 -2.07
CA TRP A 133 2.89 12.99 -3.03
C TRP A 133 2.38 13.31 -4.43
N LEU A 134 1.09 13.65 -4.57
CA LEU A 134 0.49 14.08 -5.83
C LEU A 134 1.15 15.36 -6.39
N ASN A 135 1.51 16.32 -5.54
CA ASN A 135 2.24 17.51 -6.00
C ASN A 135 3.64 17.16 -6.54
N VAL A 136 4.38 16.28 -5.86
CA VAL A 136 5.69 15.81 -6.33
C VAL A 136 5.57 15.04 -7.64
N GLU A 137 4.53 14.22 -7.80
CA GLU A 137 4.26 13.52 -9.06
C GLU A 137 3.98 14.50 -10.20
N ALA A 138 3.16 15.53 -9.96
CA ALA A 138 2.89 16.57 -10.94
C ALA A 138 4.16 17.33 -11.35
N ASP A 139 5.00 17.70 -10.37
CA ASP A 139 6.28 18.40 -10.61
C ASP A 139 7.26 17.55 -11.43
N MET A 140 7.23 16.23 -11.23
CA MET A 140 8.11 15.28 -11.93
C MET A 140 7.48 14.69 -13.21
N ASN A 141 6.25 15.08 -13.55
CA ASN A 141 5.44 14.46 -14.60
C ASN A 141 5.42 12.92 -14.50
N ALA A 142 5.25 12.43 -13.27
CA ALA A 142 5.16 11.03 -12.92
C ALA A 142 3.71 10.66 -12.55
N HIS A 143 3.43 9.36 -12.50
CA HIS A 143 2.14 8.83 -12.08
C HIS A 143 2.36 7.64 -11.14
N SER A 144 1.62 7.62 -10.03
CA SER A 144 1.56 6.46 -9.13
C SER A 144 0.19 5.79 -9.12
N THR A 145 0.16 4.55 -8.63
CA THR A 145 -1.07 3.77 -8.42
C THR A 145 -1.29 3.58 -6.92
N PHE A 146 -2.50 3.91 -6.45
CA PHE A 146 -2.88 3.76 -5.05
C PHE A 146 -3.76 2.50 -4.87
N PHE A 147 -3.33 1.60 -3.99
CA PHE A 147 -4.08 0.40 -3.63
C PHE A 147 -4.82 0.63 -2.32
N PHE A 148 -6.13 0.82 -2.41
CA PHE A 148 -6.97 1.04 -1.24
C PHE A 148 -7.47 -0.27 -0.68
N LEU A 149 -7.28 -0.46 0.63
CA LEU A 149 -7.98 -1.53 1.34
C LEU A 149 -9.49 -1.32 1.29
N ALA A 150 -10.23 -2.41 1.03
CA ALA A 150 -11.66 -2.39 0.74
C ALA A 150 -12.52 -1.70 1.82
N TRP A 151 -12.07 -1.68 3.07
CA TRP A 151 -12.77 -1.02 4.17
C TRP A 151 -12.54 0.51 4.19
N CYS A 152 -11.42 1.00 3.65
CA CYS A 152 -11.08 2.42 3.53
C CYS A 152 -11.74 3.07 2.30
N ALA A 153 -11.91 2.31 1.21
CA ALA A 153 -12.48 2.80 -0.04
C ALA A 153 -13.98 3.13 0.02
N LYS A 154 -14.70 2.70 1.07
CA LYS A 154 -16.17 2.89 1.21
C LYS A 154 -16.62 4.35 1.20
N HIS A 155 -15.70 5.30 1.30
CA HIS A 155 -16.01 6.73 1.26
C HIS A 155 -15.73 7.41 -0.09
N TYR A 156 -15.20 6.71 -1.10
CA TYR A 156 -14.80 7.32 -2.39
C TYR A 156 -15.57 6.72 -3.59
N GLN A 157 -15.91 7.55 -4.57
CA GLN A 157 -16.32 7.11 -5.90
C GLN A 157 -15.26 7.54 -6.93
N ALA A 158 -14.90 6.65 -7.85
CA ALA A 158 -14.04 7.01 -8.97
C ALA A 158 -14.82 7.92 -9.93
N THR A 159 -14.24 9.07 -10.28
CA THR A 159 -14.72 9.93 -11.38
C THR A 159 -13.69 9.90 -12.52
N PRO A 160 -14.07 10.29 -13.75
CA PRO A 160 -13.17 10.29 -14.91
C PRO A 160 -11.88 11.10 -14.70
N ASP A 161 -11.90 12.06 -13.78
CA ASP A 161 -10.81 12.99 -13.49
C ASP A 161 -10.04 12.63 -12.20
N GLY A 162 -10.34 11.49 -11.57
CA GLY A 162 -9.75 11.04 -10.30
C GLY A 162 -10.80 10.60 -9.25
N LEU A 163 -10.33 10.17 -8.07
CA LEU A 163 -11.20 9.74 -6.97
C LEU A 163 -11.89 10.95 -6.32
N LEU A 164 -13.23 11.02 -6.38
CA LEU A 164 -14.03 12.10 -5.79
C LEU A 164 -14.97 11.54 -4.71
N LEU A 165 -14.94 12.17 -3.54
CA LEU A 165 -15.67 11.73 -2.37
C LEU A 165 -17.19 11.96 -2.51
N ARG A 166 -18.01 10.93 -2.26
CA ARG A 166 -19.44 11.12 -1.98
C ARG A 166 -19.64 11.27 -0.47
N ILE A 167 -20.05 12.46 -0.04
CA ILE A 167 -20.57 12.68 1.31
C ILE A 167 -22.07 12.37 1.26
N GLY A 168 -22.46 11.20 1.76
CA GLY A 168 -23.84 10.87 2.11
C GLY A 168 -24.20 11.31 3.52
#